data_AF-A0AA92S9A5-F1
#
_entry.id   AF-A0AA92S9A5-F1
#
_cell.length_a   1.000
_cell.length_b   1.000
_cell.length_c   1.000
_cell.angle_alpha   90.00
_cell.angle_beta   90.00
_cell.angle_gamma   90.00
#
_symmetry.space_group_name_H-M   'P 1'
#
loop_
_entity.id
_entity.type
_entity.pdbx_description
1 polymer ?
#
loop_
_entity_poly.entity_id
_entity_poly.type
_entity_poly.pdbx_seq_one_letter_code
_entity_poly.pdbx_strand_id
1 'polypeptide(L)'
;MKKILIMLSLMLVLVTSGCNKDAADISEDEIRMLAYTYSENVFNNYRYIGSISDFLGNANGKEITLESLQMYVSGYKQGNGRKKIYESVENIISLYFAKHYNEQTITKLFDANRKLSQLTRQLNDLLTEEHIAAKLTANEIIELRERIDDLLIYVYPEQEKDETGINLYTLITKPEKLLEKHTVTDIDIFFMNVNNAMEQLNNLLEQVDKT
;
A
#
# COMPACT_ATOMS: atom_id res chain seq x y z
N MET A 1 -23.66 0.02 -9.22
CA MET A 1 -23.90 -1.19 -8.41
C MET A 1 -23.73 -2.51 -9.18
N LYS A 2 -24.34 -2.71 -10.36
CA LYS A 2 -24.19 -3.97 -11.14
C LYS A 2 -22.73 -4.33 -11.52
N LYS A 3 -21.88 -3.34 -11.83
CA LYS A 3 -20.46 -3.56 -12.18
C LYS A 3 -19.58 -4.03 -11.01
N ILE A 4 -19.88 -3.56 -9.79
CA ILE A 4 -19.13 -3.91 -8.56
C ILE A 4 -19.40 -5.36 -8.14
N LEU A 5 -20.66 -5.80 -8.28
CA LEU A 5 -21.03 -7.20 -8.02
C LEU A 5 -20.35 -8.17 -8.98
N ILE A 6 -20.19 -7.81 -10.26
CA ILE A 6 -19.50 -8.66 -11.25
C ILE A 6 -17.98 -8.73 -10.96
N MET A 7 -17.34 -7.64 -10.55
CA MET A 7 -15.93 -7.64 -10.12
C MET A 7 -15.68 -8.54 -8.90
N LEU A 8 -16.58 -8.51 -7.91
CA LEU A 8 -16.51 -9.38 -6.74
C LEU A 8 -16.71 -10.86 -7.08
N SER A 9 -17.64 -11.17 -8.00
CA SER A 9 -17.87 -12.53 -8.48
C SER A 9 -16.68 -13.09 -9.26
N LEU A 10 -16.00 -12.28 -10.09
CA LEU A 10 -14.82 -12.72 -10.85
C LEU A 10 -13.63 -13.01 -9.93
N MET A 11 -13.42 -12.17 -8.91
CA MET A 11 -12.40 -12.43 -7.89
C MET A 11 -12.70 -13.68 -7.09
N LEU A 12 -13.97 -13.93 -6.73
CA LEU A 12 -14.34 -15.16 -6.02
C LEU A 12 -14.04 -16.40 -6.86
N VAL A 13 -14.32 -16.37 -8.17
CA VAL A 13 -14.04 -17.49 -9.09
C VAL A 13 -12.53 -17.73 -9.27
N LEU A 14 -11.70 -16.68 -9.31
CA LEU A 14 -10.24 -16.81 -9.37
C LEU A 14 -9.62 -17.32 -8.05
N VAL A 15 -10.30 -17.10 -6.92
CA VAL A 15 -9.78 -17.40 -5.58
C VAL A 15 -10.25 -18.75 -5.04
N THR A 16 -11.48 -19.18 -5.35
CA THR A 16 -12.00 -20.48 -4.87
C THR A 16 -11.64 -21.65 -5.78
N SER A 17 -11.18 -21.40 -7.00
CA SER A 17 -10.91 -22.49 -7.95
C SER A 17 -9.51 -23.07 -7.88
N GLY A 18 -8.54 -22.46 -7.17
CA GLY A 18 -7.14 -22.94 -7.18
C GLY A 18 -6.66 -23.28 -8.60
N CYS A 19 -7.23 -22.61 -9.61
CA CYS A 19 -7.14 -23.07 -10.98
C CYS A 19 -5.78 -22.65 -11.50
N ASN A 20 -4.93 -23.63 -11.75
CA ASN A 20 -3.97 -23.65 -12.85
C ASN A 20 -4.69 -23.37 -14.19
N LYS A 21 -5.31 -22.20 -14.35
CA LYS A 21 -5.43 -21.62 -15.68
C LYS A 21 -4.04 -21.12 -16.00
N ASP A 22 -3.43 -21.68 -17.04
CA ASP A 22 -2.19 -21.12 -17.55
C ASP A 22 -2.42 -19.62 -17.78
N ALA A 23 -1.44 -18.79 -17.41
CA ALA A 23 -1.53 -17.34 -17.59
C ALA A 23 -1.85 -16.94 -19.06
N ALA A 24 -1.69 -17.87 -20.00
CA ALA A 24 -2.08 -17.80 -21.40
C ALA A 24 -3.61 -17.68 -21.64
N ASP A 25 -4.47 -18.08 -20.71
CA ASP A 25 -5.94 -18.12 -20.88
C ASP A 25 -6.68 -16.90 -20.30
N ILE A 26 -5.96 -15.92 -19.74
CA ILE A 26 -6.54 -14.71 -19.13
C ILE A 26 -6.52 -13.58 -20.16
N SER A 27 -7.67 -12.96 -20.41
CA SER A 27 -7.77 -11.85 -21.37
C SER A 27 -7.06 -10.58 -20.86
N GLU A 28 -6.59 -9.74 -21.77
CA GLU A 28 -5.92 -8.49 -21.42
C GLU A 28 -6.79 -7.56 -20.54
N ASP A 29 -8.10 -7.52 -20.78
CA ASP A 29 -9.03 -6.74 -19.96
C ASP A 29 -9.14 -7.26 -18.53
N GLU A 30 -9.09 -8.58 -18.32
CA GLU A 30 -9.05 -9.20 -16.99
C GLU A 30 -7.73 -8.89 -16.28
N ILE A 31 -6.60 -8.96 -16.98
CA ILE A 31 -5.28 -8.62 -16.41
C ILE A 31 -5.27 -7.14 -15.99
N ARG A 32 -5.80 -6.24 -16.81
CA ARG A 32 -5.92 -4.80 -16.50
C ARG A 32 -6.78 -4.57 -15.25
N MET A 33 -7.90 -5.29 -15.13
CA MET A 33 -8.78 -5.20 -13.97
C MET A 33 -8.12 -5.73 -12.69
N LEU A 34 -7.32 -6.80 -12.79
CA LEU A 34 -6.50 -7.30 -11.69
C LEU A 34 -5.43 -6.27 -11.29
N ALA A 35 -4.76 -5.62 -12.24
CA ALA A 35 -3.79 -4.56 -11.96
C ALA A 35 -4.45 -3.34 -11.26
N TYR A 36 -5.66 -2.96 -11.68
CA TYR A 36 -6.43 -1.92 -10.99
C TYR A 36 -6.76 -2.32 -9.55
N THR A 37 -7.19 -3.56 -9.33
CA THR A 37 -7.48 -4.06 -7.97
C THR A 37 -6.21 -4.12 -7.12
N TYR A 38 -5.08 -4.49 -7.71
CA TYR A 38 -3.78 -4.46 -7.05
C TYR A 38 -3.43 -3.02 -6.59
N SER A 39 -3.78 -2.00 -7.37
CA SER A 39 -3.64 -0.59 -6.97
C SER A 39 -4.53 -0.18 -5.79
N GLU A 40 -5.71 -0.82 -5.63
CA GLU A 40 -6.58 -0.56 -4.47
C GLU A 40 -5.89 -0.97 -3.17
N ASN A 41 -5.03 -1.99 -3.18
CA ASN A 41 -4.22 -2.34 -2.00
C ASN A 41 -3.27 -1.20 -1.60
N VAL A 42 -2.58 -0.59 -2.58
CA VAL A 42 -1.71 0.57 -2.34
C VAL A 42 -2.51 1.74 -1.78
N PHE A 43 -3.66 2.06 -2.37
CA PHE A 43 -4.55 3.12 -1.89
C PHE A 43 -5.07 2.86 -0.47
N ASN A 44 -5.52 1.63 -0.19
CA ASN A 44 -6.04 1.28 1.13
C ASN A 44 -4.95 1.36 2.21
N ASN A 45 -3.72 0.92 1.91
CA ASN A 45 -2.58 1.07 2.81
C ASN A 45 -2.27 2.56 3.05
N TYR A 46 -2.22 3.38 1.99
CA TYR A 46 -2.05 4.84 2.12
C TYR A 46 -3.11 5.45 3.04
N ARG A 47 -4.39 5.18 2.78
CA ARG A 47 -5.50 5.73 3.57
C ARG A 47 -5.42 5.31 5.04
N TYR A 48 -5.07 4.05 5.30
CA TYR A 48 -4.94 3.53 6.65
C TYR A 48 -3.77 4.16 7.40
N ILE A 49 -2.58 4.15 6.80
CA ILE A 49 -1.37 4.75 7.41
C ILE A 49 -1.53 6.27 7.56
N GLY A 50 -2.16 6.96 6.61
CA GLY A 50 -2.49 8.39 6.74
C GLY A 50 -3.43 8.68 7.91
N SER A 51 -4.42 7.82 8.13
CA SER A 51 -5.32 7.96 9.29
C SER A 51 -4.59 7.77 10.62
N ILE A 52 -3.56 6.91 10.65
CA ILE A 52 -2.67 6.79 11.82
C ILE A 52 -1.88 8.09 12.03
N SER A 53 -1.32 8.68 10.97
CA SER A 53 -0.60 9.96 11.09
C SER A 53 -1.49 11.06 11.66
N ASP A 54 -2.71 11.21 11.10
CA ASP A 54 -3.70 12.17 11.57
C ASP A 54 -4.03 11.94 13.06
N PHE A 55 -4.20 10.69 13.46
CA PHE A 55 -4.42 10.32 14.85
C PHE A 55 -3.26 10.73 15.76
N LEU A 56 -2.02 10.40 15.40
CA LEU A 56 -0.82 10.76 16.17
C LEU A 56 -0.62 12.28 16.24
N GLY A 57 -0.94 13.01 15.16
CA GLY A 57 -0.90 14.47 15.12
C GLY A 57 -1.89 15.12 16.09
N ASN A 58 -3.07 14.52 16.27
CA ASN A 58 -4.08 14.98 17.21
C ASN A 58 -3.77 14.60 18.67
N ALA A 59 -2.90 13.61 18.91
CA ALA A 59 -2.52 13.15 20.26
C ALA A 59 -1.69 14.19 21.02
N ASN A 60 -1.13 15.14 20.28
CA ASN A 60 -0.29 16.21 20.78
C ASN A 60 -1.10 17.35 21.42
N GLY A 61 -2.00 17.03 22.38
CA GLY A 61 -2.65 18.03 23.24
C GLY A 61 -4.12 17.82 23.66
N LYS A 62 -4.76 16.68 23.38
CA LYS A 62 -6.13 16.37 23.86
C LYS A 62 -6.29 14.90 24.27
N GLU A 63 -7.23 14.63 25.17
CA GLU A 63 -7.71 13.26 25.46
C GLU A 63 -8.26 12.65 24.17
N ILE A 64 -7.57 11.64 23.67
CA ILE A 64 -7.95 10.87 22.50
C ILE A 64 -8.72 9.63 22.93
N THR A 65 -9.86 9.36 22.28
CA THR A 65 -10.58 8.11 22.49
C THR A 65 -10.25 7.07 21.43
N LEU A 66 -9.93 5.89 21.94
CA LEU A 66 -9.68 4.62 21.29
C LEU A 66 -10.65 4.26 20.13
N GLU A 67 -11.92 4.65 20.28
CA GLU A 67 -13.01 4.43 19.33
C GLU A 67 -12.75 5.04 17.95
N SER A 68 -12.03 6.17 17.89
CA SER A 68 -11.72 6.85 16.63
C SER A 68 -10.75 6.03 15.77
N LEU A 69 -9.76 5.38 16.40
CA LEU A 69 -8.79 4.52 15.72
C LEU A 69 -9.43 3.19 15.30
N GLN A 70 -10.29 2.61 16.17
CA GLN A 70 -11.01 1.36 15.89
C GLN A 70 -11.89 1.43 14.62
N MET A 71 -12.53 2.57 14.35
CA MET A 71 -13.35 2.74 13.15
C MET A 71 -12.50 2.59 11.86
N TYR A 72 -11.27 3.13 11.84
CA TYR A 72 -10.36 3.01 10.69
C TYR A 72 -9.69 1.63 10.60
N VAL A 73 -9.33 1.03 11.74
CA VAL A 73 -8.83 -0.36 11.85
C VAL A 73 -9.85 -1.37 11.31
N SER A 74 -11.14 -1.19 11.60
CA SER A 74 -12.19 -2.11 11.15
C SER A 74 -12.42 -2.06 9.63
N GLY A 75 -12.31 -0.89 9.01
CA GLY A 75 -12.32 -0.75 7.54
C GLY A 75 -11.12 -1.42 6.87
N TYR A 76 -9.92 -1.30 7.46
CA TYR A 76 -8.70 -1.96 6.98
C TYR A 76 -8.77 -3.49 7.13
N LYS A 77 -9.30 -4.02 8.25
CA LYS A 77 -9.50 -5.47 8.44
C LYS A 77 -10.40 -6.10 7.38
N GLN A 78 -11.44 -5.40 6.92
CA GLN A 78 -12.31 -5.88 5.83
C GLN A 78 -11.60 -5.88 4.46
N GLY A 79 -10.72 -4.91 4.20
CA GLY A 79 -9.88 -4.88 2.99
C GLY A 79 -8.77 -5.94 2.98
N ASN A 80 -8.18 -6.23 4.14
CA ASN A 80 -7.06 -7.17 4.28
C ASN A 80 -7.44 -8.65 4.17
N GLY A 81 -8.73 -9.00 4.30
CA GLY A 81 -9.23 -10.36 4.01
C GLY A 81 -8.93 -10.81 2.57
N ARG A 82 -8.60 -9.87 1.67
CA ARG A 82 -8.25 -10.11 0.26
C ARG A 82 -6.75 -10.21 0.01
N LYS A 83 -5.88 -10.09 1.02
CA LYS A 83 -4.42 -9.97 0.82
C LYS A 83 -3.76 -11.20 0.16
N LYS A 84 -4.24 -12.42 0.45
CA LYS A 84 -3.76 -13.64 -0.23
C LYS A 84 -4.03 -13.67 -1.74
N ILE A 85 -4.98 -12.85 -2.21
CA ILE A 85 -5.32 -12.71 -3.63
C ILE A 85 -4.29 -11.81 -4.32
N TYR A 86 -3.81 -10.76 -3.65
CA TYR A 86 -2.86 -9.81 -4.25
C TYR A 86 -1.47 -10.41 -4.46
N GLU A 87 -0.98 -11.19 -3.49
CA GLU A 87 0.31 -11.89 -3.60
C GLU A 87 0.28 -13.03 -4.65
N SER A 88 -0.90 -13.61 -4.92
CA SER A 88 -1.05 -14.72 -5.88
C SER A 88 -1.31 -14.28 -7.33
N VAL A 89 -1.59 -13.00 -7.58
CA VAL A 89 -1.86 -12.47 -8.93
C VAL A 89 -0.69 -11.68 -9.54
N GLU A 90 0.40 -11.47 -8.80
CA GLU A 90 1.58 -10.71 -9.28
C GLU A 90 2.16 -11.28 -10.58
N ASN A 91 2.26 -12.61 -10.71
CA ASN A 91 2.72 -13.27 -11.94
C ASN A 91 1.82 -12.97 -13.16
N ILE A 92 0.51 -12.80 -12.94
CA ILE A 92 -0.46 -12.52 -14.00
C ILE A 92 -0.38 -11.05 -14.40
N ILE A 93 -0.37 -10.14 -13.42
CA ILE A 93 -0.31 -8.69 -13.69
C ILE A 93 1.08 -8.23 -14.18
N SER A 94 2.15 -9.01 -13.94
CA SER A 94 3.45 -8.81 -14.58
C SER A 94 3.36 -8.76 -16.10
N LEU A 95 2.46 -9.54 -16.70
CA LEU A 95 2.26 -9.55 -18.16
C LEU A 95 1.75 -8.19 -18.66
N TYR A 96 0.93 -7.51 -17.86
CA TYR A 96 0.48 -6.15 -18.16
C TYR A 96 1.61 -5.15 -17.97
N PHE A 97 2.32 -5.20 -16.85
CA PHE A 97 3.42 -4.26 -16.59
C PHE A 97 4.61 -4.44 -17.52
N ALA A 98 4.85 -5.64 -18.06
CA ALA A 98 5.91 -5.90 -19.04
C ALA A 98 5.74 -5.13 -20.35
N LYS A 99 4.54 -4.56 -20.61
CA LYS A 99 4.32 -3.63 -21.74
C LYS A 99 4.96 -2.26 -21.52
N HIS A 100 5.26 -1.91 -20.28
CA HIS A 100 5.70 -0.57 -19.89
C HIS A 100 7.05 -0.57 -19.16
N TYR A 101 7.35 -1.62 -18.42
CA TYR A 101 8.51 -1.73 -17.55
C TYR A 101 9.34 -2.96 -17.87
N ASN A 102 10.64 -2.90 -17.60
CA ASN A 102 11.48 -4.08 -17.60
C ASN A 102 11.25 -4.93 -16.34
N GLU A 103 11.70 -6.19 -16.36
CA GLU A 103 11.51 -7.16 -15.28
C GLU A 103 12.05 -6.67 -13.93
N GLN A 104 13.18 -5.95 -13.94
CA GLN A 104 13.81 -5.42 -12.73
C GLN A 104 12.91 -4.36 -12.06
N THR A 105 12.35 -3.43 -12.85
CA THR A 105 11.40 -2.42 -12.37
C THR A 105 10.13 -3.05 -11.81
N ILE A 106 9.60 -4.09 -12.48
CA ILE A 106 8.41 -4.82 -12.02
C ILE A 106 8.68 -5.49 -10.66
N THR A 107 9.86 -6.12 -10.51
CA THR A 107 10.27 -6.75 -9.25
C THR A 107 10.34 -5.73 -8.12
N LYS A 108 10.99 -4.57 -8.36
CA LYS A 108 11.06 -3.47 -7.38
C LYS A 108 9.68 -2.96 -6.98
N LEU A 109 8.75 -2.85 -7.92
CA LEU A 109 7.37 -2.41 -7.67
C LEU A 109 6.64 -3.36 -6.71
N PHE A 110 6.69 -4.66 -6.98
CA PHE A 110 6.05 -5.66 -6.12
C PHE A 110 6.69 -5.73 -4.75
N ASP A 111 8.03 -5.72 -4.67
CA ASP A 111 8.73 -5.75 -3.40
C ASP A 111 8.39 -4.52 -2.53
N ALA A 112 8.33 -3.33 -3.12
CA ALA A 112 7.91 -2.12 -2.42
C ALA A 112 6.47 -2.24 -1.87
N ASN A 113 5.53 -2.77 -2.66
CA ASN A 113 4.14 -2.94 -2.21
C ASN A 113 3.99 -4.02 -1.12
N ARG A 114 4.73 -5.13 -1.22
CA ARG A 114 4.77 -6.17 -0.18
C ARG A 114 5.31 -5.60 1.13
N LYS A 115 6.43 -4.85 1.08
CA LYS A 115 7.02 -4.15 2.24
C LYS A 115 6.05 -3.14 2.85
N LEU A 116 5.41 -2.30 2.04
CA LEU A 116 4.36 -1.38 2.50
C LEU A 116 3.27 -2.13 3.27
N SER A 117 2.80 -3.24 2.71
CA SER A 117 1.74 -4.06 3.29
C SER A 117 2.19 -4.81 4.57
N GLN A 118 3.49 -5.02 4.76
CA GLN A 118 4.06 -5.57 6.00
C GLN A 118 4.15 -4.48 7.08
N LEU A 119 4.71 -3.32 6.74
CA LEU A 119 4.77 -2.14 7.59
C LEU A 119 3.39 -1.71 8.09
N THR A 120 2.41 -1.69 7.19
CA THR A 120 1.02 -1.36 7.54
C THR A 120 0.46 -2.32 8.61
N ARG A 121 0.84 -3.61 8.56
CA ARG A 121 0.44 -4.59 9.57
C ARG A 121 1.18 -4.38 10.88
N GLN A 122 2.51 -4.20 10.84
CA GLN A 122 3.31 -3.92 12.04
C GLN A 122 2.81 -2.66 12.76
N LEU A 123 2.53 -1.59 12.02
CA LEU A 123 1.89 -0.38 12.54
C LEU A 123 0.54 -0.70 13.20
N ASN A 124 -0.33 -1.46 12.52
CA ASN A 124 -1.61 -1.86 13.09
C ASN A 124 -1.45 -2.64 14.40
N ASP A 125 -0.52 -3.59 14.45
CA ASP A 125 -0.31 -4.47 15.60
C ASP A 125 0.24 -3.66 16.78
N LEU A 126 1.20 -2.76 16.51
CA LEU A 126 1.75 -1.80 17.47
C LEU A 126 0.72 -0.79 17.97
N LEU A 127 -0.27 -0.45 17.15
CA LEU A 127 -1.29 0.55 17.46
C LEU A 127 -2.61 -0.07 17.95
N THR A 128 -2.59 -1.32 18.38
CA THR A 128 -3.73 -1.92 19.07
C THR A 128 -3.96 -1.26 20.43
N GLU A 129 -5.18 -1.35 20.94
CA GLU A 129 -5.66 -0.64 22.13
C GLU A 129 -4.80 -0.82 23.39
N GLU A 130 -4.18 -1.99 23.54
CA GLU A 130 -3.30 -2.31 24.67
C GLU A 130 -1.91 -1.66 24.57
N HIS A 131 -1.48 -1.24 23.37
CA HIS A 131 -0.13 -0.73 23.10
C HIS A 131 -0.04 0.81 23.06
N ILE A 132 -1.04 1.52 22.51
CA ILE A 132 -0.97 2.99 22.32
C ILE A 132 -0.95 3.75 23.66
N ALA A 133 -1.78 3.34 24.63
CA ALA A 133 -1.95 4.14 25.85
C ALA A 133 -0.84 3.92 26.89
N ALA A 134 -0.03 2.86 26.77
CA ALA A 134 0.82 2.41 27.86
C ALA A 134 2.34 2.47 27.59
N LYS A 135 2.80 2.66 26.34
CA LYS A 135 4.22 2.46 26.00
C LYS A 135 4.94 3.58 25.26
N LEU A 136 4.27 4.39 24.45
CA LEU A 136 4.93 5.41 23.63
C LEU A 136 5.11 6.73 24.37
N THR A 137 6.33 7.26 24.38
CA THR A 137 6.63 8.62 24.82
C THR A 137 6.16 9.64 23.78
N ALA A 138 5.97 10.89 24.20
CA ALA A 138 5.58 11.98 23.29
C ALA A 138 6.57 12.19 22.13
N ASN A 139 7.87 12.00 22.37
CA ASN A 139 8.89 12.10 21.33
C ASN A 139 8.78 10.97 20.31
N GLU A 140 8.54 9.73 20.75
CA GLU A 140 8.34 8.58 19.85
C GLU A 140 7.06 8.72 19.02
N ILE A 141 6.00 9.32 19.57
CA ILE A 141 4.77 9.65 18.82
C ILE A 141 5.06 10.66 17.71
N ILE A 142 5.82 11.72 18.02
CA ILE A 142 6.20 12.74 17.03
C ILE A 142 7.06 12.11 15.94
N GLU A 143 8.11 11.36 16.31
CA GLU A 143 8.99 10.72 15.34
C GLU A 143 8.23 9.70 14.48
N LEU A 144 7.37 8.88 15.08
CA LEU A 144 6.56 7.91 14.36
C LEU A 144 5.67 8.59 13.31
N ARG A 145 5.03 9.69 13.68
CA ARG A 145 4.22 10.48 12.76
C ARG A 145 5.06 11.04 11.62
N GLU A 146 6.20 11.67 11.91
CA GLU A 146 7.08 12.24 10.88
C GLU A 146 7.54 11.18 9.87
N ARG A 147 7.93 9.98 10.34
CA ARG A 147 8.31 8.86 9.45
C ARG A 147 7.15 8.36 8.61
N ILE A 148 5.94 8.38 9.16
CA ILE A 148 4.75 8.03 8.40
C ILE A 148 4.48 9.07 7.30
N ASP A 149 4.51 10.37 7.65
CA ASP A 149 4.29 11.46 6.70
C ASP A 149 5.32 11.42 5.55
N ASP A 150 6.59 11.18 5.89
CA ASP A 150 7.67 10.98 4.92
C ASP A 150 7.44 9.78 3.99
N LEU A 151 6.80 8.71 4.47
CA LEU A 151 6.47 7.55 3.63
C LEU A 151 5.30 7.85 2.68
N LEU A 152 4.27 8.56 3.17
CA LEU A 152 3.01 8.77 2.44
C LEU A 152 3.21 9.46 1.09
N ILE A 153 4.18 10.38 0.98
CA ILE A 153 4.51 11.07 -0.29
C ILE A 153 4.90 10.12 -1.42
N TYR A 154 5.44 8.94 -1.10
CA TYR A 154 5.87 7.94 -2.07
C TYR A 154 4.76 6.93 -2.42
N VAL A 155 3.70 6.86 -1.62
CA VAL A 155 2.65 5.84 -1.78
C VAL A 155 1.52 6.31 -2.68
N TYR A 156 1.03 7.53 -2.48
CA TYR A 156 -0.14 8.05 -3.17
C TYR A 156 -0.01 9.56 -3.45
N PRO A 157 -0.51 10.08 -4.59
CA PRO A 157 -0.47 11.50 -4.86
C PRO A 157 -1.59 12.21 -4.08
N GLU A 158 -1.24 12.99 -3.06
CA GLU A 158 -2.25 13.75 -2.30
C GLU A 158 -2.92 14.85 -3.13
N GLN A 159 -2.23 15.35 -4.14
CA GLN A 159 -2.79 16.29 -5.11
C GLN A 159 -3.39 15.50 -6.27
N GLU A 160 -4.73 15.43 -6.34
CA GLU A 160 -5.51 14.76 -7.41
C GLU A 160 -5.08 15.15 -8.84
N LYS A 161 -4.34 16.27 -8.99
CA LYS A 161 -3.87 16.80 -10.28
C LYS A 161 -2.45 16.39 -10.67
N ASP A 162 -1.65 15.81 -9.76
CA ASP A 162 -0.31 15.35 -10.14
C ASP A 162 -0.36 13.96 -10.76
N GLU A 163 -0.96 13.88 -11.94
CA GLU A 163 -1.00 12.65 -12.74
C GLU A 163 0.40 12.19 -13.20
N THR A 164 1.43 12.99 -12.92
CA THR A 164 2.79 12.76 -13.38
C THR A 164 3.82 12.67 -12.27
N GLY A 165 3.42 12.70 -11.00
CA GLY A 165 4.29 12.40 -9.87
C GLY A 165 4.62 10.92 -9.83
N ILE A 166 5.88 10.57 -9.55
CA ILE A 166 6.28 9.18 -9.31
C ILE A 166 5.87 8.78 -7.89
N ASN A 167 4.90 7.88 -7.78
CA ASN A 167 4.51 7.20 -6.54
C ASN A 167 4.04 5.77 -6.85
N LEU A 168 3.91 4.92 -5.83
CA LEU A 168 3.52 3.52 -6.02
C LEU A 168 2.18 3.39 -6.74
N TYR A 169 1.21 4.25 -6.41
CA TYR A 169 -0.12 4.22 -7.04
C TYR A 169 -0.08 4.59 -8.53
N THR A 170 0.64 5.65 -8.91
CA THR A 170 0.74 6.09 -10.31
C THR A 170 1.58 5.13 -11.16
N LEU A 171 2.62 4.51 -10.60
CA LEU A 171 3.40 3.47 -11.28
C LEU A 171 2.52 2.28 -11.72
N ILE A 172 1.48 1.97 -10.95
CA ILE A 172 0.52 0.91 -11.27
C ILE A 172 -0.57 1.40 -12.23
N THR A 173 -1.16 2.56 -11.95
CA THR A 173 -2.42 2.99 -12.60
C THR A 173 -2.22 3.85 -13.85
N LYS A 174 -1.07 4.51 -14.00
CA LYS A 174 -0.78 5.45 -15.09
C LYS A 174 0.65 5.29 -15.66
N PRO A 175 1.12 4.05 -15.95
CA PRO A 175 2.50 3.81 -16.39
C PRO A 175 2.85 4.60 -17.68
N GLU A 176 1.92 4.69 -18.63
CA GLU A 176 2.12 5.40 -19.90
C GLU A 176 2.39 6.90 -19.69
N LYS A 177 1.54 7.58 -18.92
CA LYS A 177 1.69 9.02 -18.62
C LYS A 177 2.96 9.32 -17.81
N LEU A 178 3.39 8.39 -16.96
CA LEU A 178 4.62 8.50 -16.19
C LEU A 178 5.84 8.46 -17.10
N LEU A 179 5.89 7.51 -18.02
CA LEU A 179 7.01 7.29 -18.94
C LEU A 179 7.12 8.37 -20.03
N GLU A 180 6.07 9.18 -20.24
CA GLU A 180 6.17 10.41 -21.05
C GLU A 180 7.07 11.48 -20.42
N LYS A 181 7.22 11.46 -19.09
CA LYS A 181 7.93 12.51 -18.34
C LYS A 181 9.15 12.04 -17.56
N HIS A 182 9.22 10.76 -17.24
CA HIS A 182 10.23 10.18 -16.36
C HIS A 182 10.98 9.05 -17.03
N THR A 183 12.28 9.03 -16.78
CA THR A 183 13.18 7.98 -17.26
C THR A 183 13.16 6.79 -16.31
N VAL A 184 13.72 5.66 -16.76
CA VAL A 184 13.96 4.49 -15.89
C VAL A 184 14.85 4.86 -14.70
N THR A 185 15.81 5.79 -14.87
CA THR A 185 16.67 6.27 -13.78
C THR A 185 15.88 7.01 -12.72
N ASP A 186 14.90 7.84 -13.10
CA ASP A 186 14.03 8.55 -12.14
C ASP A 186 13.19 7.56 -11.32
N ILE A 187 12.69 6.52 -11.97
CA ILE A 187 11.95 5.42 -11.32
C ILE A 187 12.87 4.63 -10.37
N ASP A 188 14.12 4.40 -10.74
CA ASP A 188 15.09 3.73 -9.86
C ASP A 188 15.44 4.56 -8.63
N ILE A 189 15.64 5.87 -8.79
CA ILE A 189 15.85 6.80 -7.66
C ILE A 189 14.62 6.82 -6.76
N PHE A 190 13.41 6.85 -7.33
CA PHE A 190 12.17 6.70 -6.56
C PHE A 190 12.18 5.42 -5.72
N PHE A 191 12.54 4.28 -6.30
CA PHE A 191 12.59 3.02 -5.56
C PHE A 191 13.64 3.03 -4.45
N MET A 192 14.78 3.71 -4.63
CA MET A 192 15.75 3.90 -3.55
C MET A 192 15.14 4.69 -2.39
N ASN A 193 14.47 5.81 -2.70
CA ASN A 193 13.90 6.71 -1.70
C ASN A 193 12.76 6.06 -0.91
N VAL A 194 11.82 5.40 -1.59
CA VAL A 194 10.71 4.72 -0.91
C VAL A 194 11.18 3.57 -0.03
N ASN A 195 12.20 2.80 -0.48
CA ASN A 195 12.77 1.74 0.35
C ASN A 195 13.47 2.30 1.59
N ASN A 196 14.20 3.41 1.45
CA ASN A 196 14.83 4.08 2.60
C ASN A 196 13.78 4.59 3.60
N ALA A 197 12.69 5.23 3.13
CA ALA A 197 11.60 5.67 4.00
C ALA A 197 10.94 4.49 4.74
N MET A 198 10.69 3.38 4.02
CA MET A 198 10.16 2.14 4.61
C MET A 198 11.10 1.53 5.65
N GLU A 199 12.41 1.51 5.39
CA GLU A 199 13.41 0.97 6.30
C GLU A 199 13.55 1.81 7.57
N GLN A 200 13.55 3.14 7.45
CA GLN A 200 13.56 4.05 8.59
C GLN A 200 12.33 3.84 9.49
N LEU A 201 11.14 3.72 8.90
CA LEU A 201 9.93 3.42 9.64
C LEU A 201 10.01 2.03 10.31
N ASN A 202 10.43 0.98 9.59
CA ASN A 202 10.57 -0.36 10.16
C ASN A 202 11.52 -0.36 11.36
N ASN A 203 12.67 0.29 11.25
CA ASN A 203 13.66 0.36 12.32
C ASN A 203 13.10 1.04 13.58
N LEU A 204 12.29 2.10 13.42
CA LEU A 204 11.61 2.73 14.54
C LEU A 204 10.58 1.79 15.17
N LEU A 205 9.75 1.11 14.37
CA LEU A 205 8.76 0.15 14.87
C LEU A 205 9.40 -1.00 15.65
N GLU A 206 10.53 -1.53 15.17
CA GLU A 206 11.30 -2.58 15.87
C GLU A 206 11.94 -2.12 17.17
N GLN A 207 12.28 -0.82 17.29
CA GLN A 207 12.80 -0.25 18.53
C GLN A 207 11.68 -0.14 19.57
N VAL A 208 10.52 0.39 19.18
CA VAL A 208 9.36 0.53 20.06
C VAL A 208 8.85 -0.83 20.55
N ASP A 209 8.85 -1.86 19.70
CA ASP A 209 8.39 -3.20 20.09
C ASP A 209 9.29 -3.86 21.17
N LYS A 210 10.56 -3.44 21.27
CA LYS A 210 11.53 -3.96 22.26
C LYS A 210 11.45 -3.28 23.62
N THR A 211 10.75 -2.17 23.74
CA THR A 211 10.54 -1.39 24.97
C THR A 211 9.27 -1.78 25.74
#